data_AF-A0A926XNR1-F1
#
_entry.id   AF-A0A926XNR1-F1
#
_cell.length_a   1.000
_cell.length_b   1.000
_cell.length_c   1.000
_cell.angle_alpha   90.00
_cell.angle_beta   90.00
_cell.angle_gamma   90.00
#
_symmetry.space_group_name_H-M   'P 1'
#
loop_
_entity.id
_entity.type
_entity.pdbx_description
1 polymer ?
#
loop_
_entity_poly.entity_id
_entity_poly.type
_entity_poly.pdbx_seq_one_letter_code
_entity_poly.pdbx_strand_id
1 'polypeptide(L)' 'MVRNWQNFLQRMGYFKGPVTGFYGPQTEEAVKQFQRAKGLQADGVVGPATWRELMRANAG' A
#
# COMPACT_ATOMS: atom_id res chain seq x y z
N MET A 1 6.71 -3.05 -9.06
CA MET A 1 7.46 -3.89 -8.08
C MET A 1 6.97 -3.56 -6.67
N VAL A 2 6.90 -4.56 -5.79
CA VAL A 2 6.39 -4.43 -4.41
C VAL A 2 7.15 -3.40 -3.57
N ARG A 3 8.46 -3.17 -3.85
CA ARG A 3 9.26 -2.11 -3.19
C ARG A 3 8.62 -0.73 -3.31
N ASN A 4 8.02 -0.41 -4.46
CA ASN A 4 7.40 0.89 -4.66
C ASN A 4 6.17 1.04 -3.76
N TRP A 5 5.37 -0.02 -3.62
CA TRP A 5 4.21 0.00 -2.72
C TRP A 5 4.64 0.15 -1.27
N GLN A 6 5.65 -0.59 -0.83
CA GLN A 6 6.21 -0.46 0.52
C GLN A 6 6.74 0.96 0.77
N ASN A 7 7.47 1.55 -0.17
CA ASN A 7 7.93 2.94 -0.09
C ASN A 7 6.75 3.93 0.03
N PHE A 8 5.73 3.80 -0.81
CA PHE A 8 4.57 4.69 -0.78
C PHE A 8 3.76 4.54 0.51
N LEU A 9 3.47 3.31 0.92
CA LEU A 9 2.78 3.02 2.17
C LEU A 9 3.59 3.50 3.38
N GLN A 10 4.92 3.44 3.33
CA GLN A 10 5.78 3.94 4.39
C GLN A 10 5.78 5.46 4.47
N ARG A 11 5.87 6.17 3.33
CA ARG A 11 5.74 7.63 3.28
C ARG A 11 4.40 8.13 3.82
N MET A 12 3.33 7.35 3.62
CA MET A 12 2.00 7.65 4.14
C MET A 12 1.76 7.16 5.58
N GLY A 13 2.74 6.49 6.20
CA GLY A 13 2.66 5.99 7.58
C GLY A 13 1.94 4.65 7.78
N TYR A 14 1.48 4.00 6.70
CA TYR A 14 0.81 2.69 6.74
C TYR A 14 1.79 1.51 6.85
N PHE A 15 3.03 1.66 6.38
CA PHE A 15 4.04 0.59 6.43
C PHE A 15 5.25 1.01 7.27
N LYS A 16 5.56 0.24 8.30
CA LYS A 16 6.70 0.50 9.21
C LYS A 16 7.84 -0.51 9.07
N GLY A 17 7.67 -1.51 8.20
CA GLY A 17 8.66 -2.55 7.96
C GLY A 17 9.78 -2.13 7.00
N PRO A 18 10.79 -2.99 6.81
CA PRO A 18 11.83 -2.77 5.82
C PRO A 18 11.26 -2.90 4.39
N VAL A 19 11.75 -2.06 3.47
CA VAL A 19 11.37 -2.09 2.05
C VAL A 19 12.16 -3.19 1.34
N THR A 20 11.71 -4.42 1.48
CA THR A 20 12.40 -5.60 0.97
C THR A 20 12.07 -5.90 -0.49
N GLY A 21 10.88 -5.51 -0.94
CA GLY A 21 10.29 -5.96 -2.20
C GLY A 21 9.58 -7.31 -2.12
N PHE A 22 9.51 -7.90 -0.91
CA PHE A 22 8.73 -9.10 -0.64
C PHE A 22 7.33 -8.72 -0.17
N TYR A 23 6.31 -9.33 -0.78
CA TYR A 23 4.93 -9.13 -0.35
C TYR A 23 4.60 -10.11 0.80
N GLY A 24 4.90 -9.69 2.01
CA GLY A 24 4.62 -10.46 3.23
C GLY A 24 3.43 -9.92 4.02
N PRO A 25 3.08 -10.56 5.15
CA PRO A 25 1.94 -10.19 5.99
C PRO A 25 1.92 -8.71 6.39
N GLN A 26 3.08 -8.12 6.70
CA GLN A 26 3.19 -6.70 7.04
C GLN A 26 2.83 -5.77 5.86
N THR A 27 3.16 -6.18 4.63
CA THR A 27 2.82 -5.40 3.42
C THR A 27 1.33 -5.53 3.13
N GLU A 28 0.77 -6.74 3.31
CA GLU A 28 -0.65 -7.00 3.19
C GLU A 28 -1.48 -6.17 4.17
N GLU A 29 -1.09 -6.12 5.44
CA GLU A 29 -1.75 -5.30 6.45
C GLU A 29 -1.69 -3.81 6.11
N ALA A 30 -0.53 -3.30 5.67
CA ALA A 30 -0.39 -1.92 5.24
C ALA A 30 -1.28 -1.60 4.03
N VAL A 31 -1.41 -2.52 3.09
CA VAL A 31 -2.32 -2.38 1.94
C VAL A 31 -3.77 -2.37 2.41
N LYS A 32 -4.18 -3.26 3.32
CA LYS A 32 -5.53 -3.27 3.91
C LYS A 32 -5.84 -1.96 4.61
N GLN A 33 -4.90 -1.42 5.40
CA GLN A 33 -5.09 -0.14 6.07
C GLN A 33 -5.26 1.02 5.07
N PHE A 34 -4.42 1.07 4.04
CA PHE A 34 -4.53 2.04 2.97
C PHE A 34 -5.87 1.94 2.23
N GLN A 35 -6.29 0.71 1.88
CA GLN A 35 -7.58 0.46 1.23
C GLN A 35 -8.74 0.96 2.08
N ARG A 36 -8.76 0.67 3.40
CA ARG A 36 -9.78 1.18 4.33
C ARG A 36 -9.80 2.71 4.36
N ALA A 37 -8.62 3.34 4.45
CA ALA A 37 -8.50 4.79 4.47
C ALA A 37 -8.99 5.46 3.17
N LYS A 38 -8.99 4.73 2.05
CA LYS A 38 -9.48 5.18 0.74
C LYS A 38 -10.89 4.69 0.41
N GLY A 39 -11.58 4.04 1.34
CA GLY A 39 -12.94 3.51 1.11
C GLY A 39 -13.00 2.36 0.09
N LEU A 40 -11.88 1.67 -0.15
CA LEU A 40 -11.81 0.49 -0.99
C LEU A 40 -12.08 -0.78 -0.18
N GLN A 41 -12.42 -1.88 -0.87
CA GLN A 41 -12.43 -3.20 -0.26
C GLN A 41 -11.03 -3.54 0.26
N ALA A 42 -10.94 -3.88 1.55
CA ALA A 42 -9.69 -4.12 2.26
C ALA A 42 -9.24 -5.59 2.15
N ASP A 43 -9.06 -6.07 0.93
CA ASP A 43 -8.65 -7.44 0.62
C ASP A 43 -7.14 -7.68 0.78
N GLY A 44 -6.34 -6.61 0.88
CA GLY A 44 -4.88 -6.72 0.95
C GLY A 44 -4.25 -7.07 -0.39
N VAL A 45 -4.94 -6.84 -1.51
CA VAL A 45 -4.42 -7.08 -2.85
C VAL A 45 -4.26 -5.76 -3.57
N VAL A 46 -3.08 -5.50 -4.13
CA VAL A 46 -2.85 -4.27 -4.92
C VAL A 46 -3.36 -4.48 -6.34
N GLY A 47 -4.68 -4.36 -6.51
CA GLY A 47 -5.37 -4.34 -7.80
C GLY A 47 -5.40 -2.95 -8.46
N PRO A 48 -6.02 -2.80 -9.64
CA PRO A 48 -6.09 -1.54 -10.38
C PRO A 48 -6.67 -0.36 -9.58
N ALA A 49 -7.69 -0.62 -8.75
CA ALA A 49 -8.31 0.41 -7.90
C ALA A 49 -7.33 0.92 -6.83
N THR A 50 -6.65 0.00 -6.13
CA THR A 50 -5.62 0.34 -5.14
C THR A 50 -4.43 1.06 -5.79
N TRP A 51 -4.02 0.64 -6.99
CA TRP A 51 -2.95 1.29 -7.74
C TRP A 51 -3.29 2.74 -8.13
N ARG A 52 -4.51 2.98 -8.61
CA ARG A 52 -4.99 4.34 -8.93
C ARG A 52 -4.94 5.25 -7.71
N GLU A 53 -5.37 4.77 -6.56
CA GLU A 53 -5.32 5.56 -5.32
C GLU A 53 -3.89 5.76 -4.79
N LEU A 54 -3.00 4.76 -4.93
CA LEU A 54 -1.58 4.91 -4.61
C LEU A 54 -0.91 5.98 -5.48
N MET A 55 -1.22 6.00 -6.78
CA MET A 55 -0.72 7.01 -7.72
C MET A 55 -1.21 8.41 -7.36
N ARG A 56 -2.52 8.55 -7.05
CA ARG A 56 -3.08 9.82 -6.56
C ARG A 56 -2.43 10.29 -5.27
N ALA A 57 -2.24 9.38 -4.31
CA ALA A 57 -1.67 9.71 -3.01
C ALA A 57 -0.16 10.01 -3.05
N ASN A 58 0.55 9.60 -4.10
CA ASN A 58 1.97 9.90 -4.30
C ASN A 58 2.22 11.10 -5.23
N ALA A 59 1.20 11.61 -5.93
CA ALA A 59 1.31 12.74 -6.84
C ALA A 59 1.13 14.13 -6.16
N GLY A 60 0.93 14.15 -4.83
CA GLY A 60 0.96 15.36 -4.00
C GLY A 60 2.17 15.35 -3.08
#